data_AF-W7QN30-F1
#
_entry.id   AF-W7QN30-F1
#
_cell.length_a   1.000
_cell.length_b   1.000
_cell.length_c   1.000
_cell.angle_alpha   90.00
_cell.angle_beta   90.00
_cell.angle_gamma   90.00
#
_symmetry.space_group_name_H-M   'P 1'
#
loop_
_entity.id
_entity.type
_entity.pdbx_description
1 polymer ?
#
loop_
_entity_poly.entity_id
_entity_poly.type
_entity_poly.pdbx_seq_one_letter_code
_entity_poly.pdbx_strand_id
1 'polypeptide(L)'
;MHFSRWCSLLIIGLCLGYAVTSLTRLPTWALPFVAAAWLALGYWLRWGAPRSPQRPAVPRYWSWALIPIALWGLYIYLSESFGIVDLGAVFFHLQAGMTDHGGVSRVGAAIFYTLSMAALFVSFLWLLRHDHRWRRGEFFLALLMLASNPLLYGVTQRGAAIVTDDGAWLDRQYVEPMILDAREDPPNLLLLYLESVERTYADRERFGDAYADLDAIGENGLVYEASTRSTTPAGPWRA
;
A
#
# COMPACT_ATOMS: atom_id res chain seq x y z
N MET A 1 2.84 3.69 39.81
CA MET A 1 2.77 4.60 38.65
C MET A 1 3.97 4.52 37.69
N HIS A 2 5.18 4.14 38.14
CA HIS A 2 6.35 4.02 37.25
C HIS A 2 6.26 2.92 36.18
N PHE A 3 5.64 1.78 36.48
CA PHE A 3 5.50 0.67 35.54
C PHE A 3 4.67 1.05 34.30
N SER A 4 3.48 1.64 34.51
CA SER A 4 2.59 2.08 33.42
C SER A 4 3.24 3.12 32.50
N ARG A 5 4.09 4.00 33.05
CA ARG A 5 4.88 4.97 32.27
C ARG A 5 5.83 4.27 31.29
N TRP A 6 6.65 3.37 31.80
CA TRP A 6 7.67 2.70 30.98
C TRP A 6 7.04 1.75 29.97
N CYS A 7 5.97 1.04 30.34
CA CYS A 7 5.21 0.23 29.38
C CYS A 7 4.63 1.06 28.24
N SER A 8 4.01 2.21 28.53
CA SER A 8 3.42 3.07 27.50
C SER A 8 4.50 3.63 26.55
N LEU A 9 5.62 4.11 27.11
CA LEU A 9 6.74 4.62 26.31
C LEU A 9 7.39 3.52 25.48
N LEU A 10 7.51 2.30 26.01
CA LEU A 10 8.05 1.16 25.29
C LEU A 10 7.15 0.79 24.11
N ILE A 11 5.83 0.67 24.32
CA ILE A 11 4.88 0.36 23.24
C ILE A 11 4.95 1.39 22.12
N ILE A 12 4.92 2.69 22.47
CA ILE A 12 5.06 3.77 21.48
C ILE A 12 6.40 3.66 20.75
N GLY A 13 7.50 3.41 21.48
CA GLY A 13 8.83 3.28 20.91
C GLY A 13 8.97 2.09 19.97
N LEU A 14 8.35 0.95 20.29
CA LEU A 14 8.33 -0.24 19.44
C LEU A 14 7.51 0.01 18.17
N CYS A 15 6.32 0.59 18.28
CA CYS A 15 5.51 0.95 17.11
C CYS A 15 6.21 1.99 16.22
N LEU A 16 6.87 2.98 16.83
CA LEU A 16 7.64 4.00 16.11
C LEU A 16 8.86 3.37 15.41
N GLY A 17 9.60 2.51 16.12
CA GLY A 17 10.73 1.78 15.55
C GLY A 17 10.31 0.92 14.38
N TYR A 18 9.21 0.17 14.53
CA TYR A 18 8.64 -0.63 13.45
C TYR A 18 8.25 0.22 12.25
N ALA A 19 7.53 1.33 12.47
CA ALA A 19 7.15 2.25 11.41
C ALA A 19 8.38 2.81 10.67
N VAL A 20 9.42 3.24 11.39
CA VAL A 20 10.66 3.72 10.78
C VAL A 20 11.31 2.63 9.94
N THR A 21 11.45 1.40 10.47
CA THR A 21 12.08 0.30 9.72
C THR A 21 11.30 -0.08 8.47
N SER A 22 9.96 -0.16 8.54
CA SER A 22 9.12 -0.47 7.38
C SER A 22 9.19 0.63 6.32
N LEU A 23 9.16 1.90 6.71
CA LEU A 23 9.15 3.02 5.77
C LEU A 23 10.50 3.29 5.11
N THR A 24 11.58 3.15 5.86
CA THR A 24 12.94 3.39 5.36
C THR A 24 13.60 2.13 4.79
N ARG A 25 12.93 0.99 4.88
CA ARG A 25 13.47 -0.35 4.57
C ARG A 25 14.77 -0.64 5.32
N LEU A 26 14.93 -0.05 6.50
CA LEU A 26 16.03 -0.37 7.39
C LEU A 26 15.88 -1.80 7.90
N PRO A 27 16.99 -2.49 8.16
CA PRO A 27 16.94 -3.84 8.69
C PRO A 27 16.28 -3.86 10.08
N THR A 28 15.58 -4.95 10.40
CA THR A 28 14.79 -5.08 11.64
C THR A 28 15.61 -4.94 12.92
N TRP A 29 16.93 -5.18 12.86
CA TRP A 29 17.83 -4.94 13.99
C TRP A 29 17.94 -3.45 14.36
N ALA A 30 17.56 -2.52 13.49
CA ALA A 30 17.52 -1.09 13.78
C ALA A 30 16.36 -0.70 14.71
N LEU A 31 15.29 -1.51 14.76
CA LEU A 31 14.11 -1.28 15.60
C LEU A 31 14.45 -1.06 17.08
N PRO A 32 15.21 -1.94 17.76
CA PRO A 32 15.57 -1.74 19.16
C PRO A 32 16.37 -0.45 19.39
N PHE A 33 17.17 0.02 18.42
CA PHE A 33 17.90 1.27 18.54
C PHE A 33 16.98 2.48 18.49
N VAL A 34 15.99 2.48 17.59
CA VAL A 34 14.97 3.54 17.54
C VAL A 34 14.12 3.54 18.81
N ALA A 35 13.70 2.37 19.28
CA ALA A 35 12.96 2.25 20.54
C ALA A 35 13.79 2.69 21.76
N ALA A 36 15.09 2.35 21.80
CA ALA A 36 15.99 2.78 22.86
C ALA A 36 16.22 4.30 22.84
N ALA A 37 16.39 4.89 21.65
CA ALA A 37 16.51 6.34 21.49
C ALA A 37 15.24 7.06 21.97
N TRP A 38 14.06 6.51 21.64
CA TRP A 38 12.78 7.00 22.14
C TRP A 38 12.68 6.96 23.67
N LEU A 39 13.06 5.84 24.29
CA LEU A 39 13.07 5.69 25.74
C LEU A 39 14.08 6.62 26.41
N ALA A 40 15.28 6.79 25.84
CA ALA A 40 16.29 7.71 26.34
C ALA A 40 15.79 9.17 26.29
N LEU A 41 15.12 9.55 25.20
CA LEU A 41 14.50 10.86 25.07
C LEU A 41 13.36 11.05 26.10
N GLY A 42 12.52 10.04 26.27
CA GLY A 42 11.44 10.05 27.27
C GLY A 42 11.94 10.06 28.72
N TYR A 43 13.13 9.49 28.97
CA TYR A 43 13.83 9.59 30.25
C TYR A 43 14.33 11.02 30.47
N TRP A 44 15.10 11.57 29.51
CA TRP A 44 15.72 12.88 29.60
C TRP A 44 14.70 14.01 29.71
N LEU A 45 13.64 13.96 28.90
CA LEU A 45 12.52 14.91 28.95
C LEU A 45 11.52 14.60 30.07
N ARG A 46 11.71 13.51 30.83
CA ARG A 46 10.81 13.08 31.93
C ARG A 46 9.34 12.94 31.49
N TRP A 47 9.10 12.39 30.30
CA TRP A 47 7.74 12.20 29.77
C TRP A 47 6.91 11.28 30.68
N GLY A 48 5.67 11.67 30.97
CA GLY A 48 4.77 10.91 31.87
C GLY A 48 5.14 11.02 33.36
N ALA A 49 6.06 11.92 33.73
CA ALA A 49 6.36 12.29 35.12
C ALA A 49 6.62 13.81 35.22
N PRO A 50 5.60 14.65 34.91
CA PRO A 50 5.77 16.11 34.92
C PRO A 50 6.12 16.62 36.33
N ARG A 51 7.02 17.62 36.41
CA ARG A 51 7.47 18.24 37.67
C ARG A 51 6.33 18.91 38.45
N SER A 52 5.28 19.33 37.75
CA SER A 52 4.09 19.93 38.33
C SER A 52 2.88 19.12 37.83
N PRO A 53 2.36 18.17 38.62
CA PRO A 53 1.15 17.45 38.26
C PRO A 53 -0.04 18.43 38.32
N GLN A 54 -0.39 19.01 37.17
CA GLN A 54 -1.70 19.66 37.05
C GLN A 54 -2.76 18.57 37.19
N ARG A 55 -3.72 18.78 38.09
CA ARG A 55 -4.88 17.88 38.22
C ARG A 55 -5.50 17.68 36.84
N PRO A 56 -5.87 16.44 36.45
CA PRO A 56 -6.56 16.23 35.19
C PRO A 56 -7.93 16.88 35.31
N ALA A 57 -8.06 18.11 34.80
CA ALA A 57 -9.37 18.58 34.39
C ALA A 57 -9.83 17.58 33.33
N VAL A 58 -10.98 16.95 33.56
CA VAL A 58 -11.57 15.99 32.65
C VAL A 58 -12.57 16.73 31.77
N PRO A 59 -12.18 17.46 30.71
CA PRO A 59 -13.05 17.52 29.57
C PRO A 59 -12.83 16.25 28.75
N ARG A 60 -13.91 15.80 28.12
CA ARG A 60 -13.93 14.76 27.10
C ARG A 60 -13.05 15.22 25.91
N TYR A 61 -11.74 15.09 26.07
CA TYR A 61 -10.76 15.55 25.09
C TYR A 61 -10.71 14.53 23.94
N TRP A 62 -11.27 14.93 22.79
CA TRP A 62 -11.11 14.21 21.54
C TRP A 62 -9.72 14.53 20.98
N SER A 63 -8.87 13.51 20.82
CA SER A 63 -7.54 13.69 20.25
C SER A 63 -7.61 13.56 18.73
N TRP A 64 -7.37 14.68 18.04
CA TRP A 64 -7.27 14.77 16.60
C TRP A 64 -6.12 13.96 16.02
N ALA A 65 -5.04 13.73 16.79
CA ALA A 65 -3.90 12.92 16.36
C ALA A 65 -4.23 11.42 16.19
N LEU A 66 -5.31 10.90 16.80
CA LEU A 66 -5.67 9.49 16.66
C LEU A 66 -5.99 9.10 15.21
N ILE A 67 -6.68 9.97 14.47
CA ILE A 67 -7.06 9.72 13.08
C ILE A 67 -5.83 9.57 12.18
N PRO A 68 -4.89 10.53 12.11
CA PRO A 68 -3.73 10.40 11.24
C PRO A 68 -2.77 9.29 11.71
N ILE A 69 -2.69 8.97 13.01
CA ILE A 69 -1.96 7.78 13.48
C ILE A 69 -2.64 6.50 12.96
N ALA A 70 -3.98 6.43 12.99
CA ALA A 70 -4.74 5.30 12.46
C ALA A 70 -4.46 5.10 10.97
N LEU A 71 -4.52 6.19 10.19
CA LEU A 71 -4.23 6.17 8.76
C LEU A 71 -2.79 5.72 8.48
N TRP A 72 -1.82 6.15 9.29
CA TRP A 72 -0.43 5.71 9.15
C TRP A 72 -0.26 4.21 9.41
N GLY A 73 -0.86 3.67 10.48
CA GLY A 73 -0.75 2.23 10.72
C GLY A 73 -1.53 1.40 9.68
N LEU A 74 -2.66 1.92 9.16
CA LEU A 74 -3.34 1.31 8.03
C LEU A 74 -2.43 1.29 6.78
N TYR A 75 -1.74 2.39 6.49
CA TYR A 75 -0.78 2.45 5.38
C TYR A 75 0.32 1.39 5.53
N ILE A 76 0.94 1.28 6.71
CA ILE A 76 2.00 0.31 6.97
C ILE A 76 1.46 -1.11 6.77
N TYR A 77 0.30 -1.44 7.36
CA TYR A 77 -0.35 -2.75 7.18
C TYR A 77 -0.59 -3.08 5.69
N LEU A 78 -1.14 -2.13 4.93
CA LEU A 78 -1.39 -2.32 3.50
C LEU A 78 -0.07 -2.49 2.73
N SER A 79 0.94 -1.69 3.06
CA SER A 79 2.25 -1.75 2.39
C SER A 79 2.99 -3.06 2.61
N GLU A 80 2.88 -3.63 3.81
CA GLU A 80 3.51 -4.90 4.17
C GLU A 80 2.70 -6.11 3.66
N SER A 81 1.37 -5.97 3.58
CA SER A 81 0.50 -7.05 3.12
C SER A 81 0.41 -7.16 1.59
N PHE A 82 0.51 -6.03 0.88
CA PHE A 82 0.28 -5.95 -0.56
C PHE A 82 1.46 -5.35 -1.35
N GLY A 83 2.53 -4.90 -0.70
CA GLY A 83 3.69 -4.28 -1.36
C GLY A 83 3.51 -2.77 -1.59
N ILE A 84 4.15 -2.20 -2.62
CA ILE A 84 3.98 -0.77 -2.97
C ILE A 84 2.48 -0.53 -3.13
N VAL A 85 1.93 0.32 -2.25
CA VAL A 85 0.48 0.48 -2.09
C VAL A 85 -0.11 1.11 -3.35
N ASP A 86 -0.51 0.25 -4.28
CA ASP A 86 -1.47 0.58 -5.31
C ASP A 86 -2.85 0.36 -4.71
N LEU A 87 -3.55 1.45 -4.34
CA LEU A 87 -4.93 1.40 -3.84
C LEU A 87 -5.88 0.60 -4.76
N GLY A 88 -5.53 0.48 -6.04
CA GLY A 88 -6.28 -0.14 -7.13
C GLY A 88 -6.09 -1.64 -7.11
N ALA A 89 -4.88 -2.11 -6.78
CA ALA A 89 -4.67 -3.52 -6.44
C ALA A 89 -5.45 -3.90 -5.17
N VAL A 90 -5.53 -3.01 -4.17
CA VAL A 90 -6.32 -3.25 -2.95
C VAL A 90 -7.83 -3.34 -3.28
N PHE A 91 -8.37 -2.42 -4.07
CA PHE A 91 -9.77 -2.48 -4.52
C PHE A 91 -10.05 -3.69 -5.41
N PHE A 92 -9.15 -4.01 -6.34
CA PHE A 92 -9.26 -5.18 -7.21
C PHE A 92 -9.30 -6.47 -6.39
N HIS A 93 -8.43 -6.63 -5.38
CA HIS A 93 -8.43 -7.79 -4.50
C HIS A 93 -9.60 -7.84 -3.52
N LEU A 94 -10.14 -6.69 -3.08
CA LEU A 94 -11.36 -6.63 -2.27
C LEU A 94 -12.61 -7.01 -3.08
N GLN A 95 -12.69 -6.56 -4.33
CA GLN A 95 -13.81 -6.82 -5.24
C GLN A 95 -13.77 -8.22 -5.84
N ALA A 96 -12.59 -8.76 -6.14
CA ALA A 96 -12.41 -10.11 -6.66
C ALA A 96 -12.66 -11.23 -5.63
N GLY A 97 -13.00 -10.89 -4.39
CA GLY A 97 -13.23 -11.85 -3.32
C GLY A 97 -11.92 -12.40 -2.75
N MET A 98 -11.61 -12.04 -1.50
CA MET A 98 -10.47 -12.60 -0.75
C MET A 98 -10.66 -14.09 -0.38
N THR A 99 -11.63 -14.79 -0.95
CA THR A 99 -12.09 -16.12 -0.53
C THR A 99 -11.05 -17.22 -0.73
N ASP A 100 -10.16 -17.11 -1.73
CA ASP A 100 -9.16 -18.17 -2.01
C ASP A 100 -7.68 -17.76 -1.81
N HIS A 101 -7.40 -16.47 -1.57
CA HIS A 101 -6.02 -15.95 -1.55
C HIS A 101 -5.60 -15.33 -0.20
N GLY A 102 -6.50 -15.31 0.79
CA GLY A 102 -6.23 -14.81 2.14
C GLY A 102 -5.69 -15.90 3.06
N GLY A 103 -4.49 -16.44 2.79
CA GLY A 103 -3.89 -17.48 3.65
C GLY A 103 -3.92 -17.09 5.14
N VAL A 104 -4.06 -18.08 6.04
CA VAL A 104 -4.16 -17.95 7.51
C VAL A 104 -3.14 -16.95 8.10
N SER A 105 -1.96 -16.84 7.49
CA SER A 105 -0.93 -15.86 7.82
C SER A 105 -1.40 -14.39 7.77
N ARG A 106 -2.29 -14.02 6.85
CA ARG A 106 -2.79 -12.64 6.69
C ARG A 106 -3.81 -12.27 7.76
N VAL A 107 -4.66 -13.21 8.16
CA VAL A 107 -5.59 -13.01 9.29
C VAL A 107 -4.80 -12.83 10.59
N GLY A 108 -3.77 -13.65 10.80
CA GLY A 108 -2.86 -13.48 11.95
C GLY A 108 -2.17 -12.11 11.96
N ALA A 109 -1.67 -11.67 10.80
CA ALA A 109 -1.09 -10.33 10.66
C ALA A 109 -2.11 -9.22 10.98
N ALA A 110 -3.32 -9.28 10.40
CA ALA A 110 -4.36 -8.29 10.66
C ALA A 110 -4.72 -8.19 12.16
N ILE A 111 -4.84 -9.33 12.85
CA ILE A 111 -5.08 -9.36 14.30
C ILE A 111 -3.91 -8.72 15.05
N PHE A 112 -2.67 -9.10 14.72
CA PHE A 112 -1.47 -8.55 15.37
C PHE A 112 -1.35 -7.03 15.19
N TYR A 113 -1.59 -6.54 13.98
CA TYR A 113 -1.59 -5.11 13.67
C TYR A 113 -2.71 -4.36 14.41
N THR A 114 -3.91 -4.95 14.49
CA THR A 114 -5.04 -4.37 15.22
C THR A 114 -4.75 -4.27 16.71
N LEU A 115 -4.21 -5.32 17.32
CA LEU A 115 -3.81 -5.33 18.73
C LEU A 115 -2.68 -4.32 19.00
N SER A 116 -1.68 -4.26 18.12
CA SER A 116 -0.59 -3.29 18.22
C SER A 116 -1.10 -1.85 18.13
N MET A 117 -2.03 -1.58 17.22
CA MET A 117 -2.66 -0.26 17.09
C MET A 117 -3.48 0.10 18.33
N ALA A 118 -4.27 -0.84 18.86
CA ALA A 118 -5.02 -0.62 20.09
C ALA A 118 -4.10 -0.32 21.28
N ALA A 119 -3.01 -1.08 21.43
CA ALA A 119 -1.99 -0.84 22.45
C ALA A 119 -1.31 0.52 22.29
N LEU A 120 -1.00 0.93 21.05
CA LEU A 120 -0.47 2.24 20.73
C LEU A 120 -1.43 3.35 21.14
N PHE A 121 -2.72 3.24 20.80
CA PHE A 121 -3.73 4.24 21.15
C PHE A 121 -3.91 4.38 22.65
N VAL A 122 -4.00 3.26 23.37
CA VAL A 122 -4.11 3.27 24.84
C VAL A 122 -2.88 3.94 25.45
N SER A 123 -1.68 3.61 24.99
CA SER A 123 -0.41 4.18 25.46
C SER A 123 -0.30 5.67 25.16
N PHE A 124 -0.70 6.08 23.96
CA PHE A 124 -0.69 7.48 23.52
C PHE A 124 -1.71 8.32 24.31
N LEU A 125 -2.94 7.83 24.46
CA LEU A 125 -3.96 8.49 25.26
C LEU A 125 -3.58 8.57 26.74
N TRP A 126 -2.93 7.53 27.28
CA TRP A 126 -2.38 7.57 28.64
C TRP A 126 -1.35 8.70 28.77
N LEU A 127 -0.45 8.83 27.81
CA LEU A 127 0.60 9.85 27.81
C LEU A 127 0.03 11.26 27.70
N LEU A 128 -0.96 11.47 26.83
CA LEU A 128 -1.72 12.73 26.70
C LEU A 128 -2.41 13.14 28.00
N ARG A 129 -2.97 12.18 28.74
CA ARG A 129 -3.67 12.46 30.01
C ARG A 129 -2.70 12.78 31.15
N HIS A 130 -1.52 12.15 31.18
CA HIS A 130 -0.56 12.28 32.27
C HIS A 130 0.50 13.37 32.02
N ASP A 131 0.70 13.82 30.78
CA ASP A 131 1.69 14.85 30.43
C ASP A 131 1.08 15.97 29.58
N HIS A 132 0.82 17.12 30.21
CA HIS A 132 0.26 18.29 29.55
C HIS A 132 1.11 18.85 28.38
N ARG A 133 2.40 18.53 28.32
CA ARG A 133 3.27 18.96 27.20
C ARG A 133 2.85 18.29 25.89
N TRP A 134 2.43 17.03 25.99
CA TRP A 134 1.92 16.27 24.86
C TRP A 134 0.57 16.81 24.38
N ARG A 135 -0.29 17.28 25.29
CA ARG A 135 -1.54 17.96 24.91
C ARG A 135 -1.29 19.22 24.09
N ARG A 136 -0.26 20.01 24.44
CA ARG A 136 0.11 21.23 23.70
C ARG A 136 0.70 20.91 22.32
N GLY A 137 1.48 19.83 22.22
CA GLY A 137 2.08 19.40 20.95
C GLY A 137 1.15 18.59 20.05
N GLU A 138 -0.01 18.14 20.55
CA GLU A 138 -0.87 17.19 19.85
C GLU A 138 -1.40 17.71 18.51
N PHE A 139 -1.78 18.99 18.45
CA PHE A 139 -2.22 19.61 17.20
C PHE A 139 -1.12 19.59 16.12
N PHE A 140 0.12 19.94 16.50
CA PHE A 140 1.26 19.92 15.59
C PHE A 140 1.60 18.50 15.14
N LEU A 141 1.52 17.53 16.06
CA LEU A 141 1.71 16.12 15.73
C LEU A 141 0.64 15.63 14.75
N ALA A 142 -0.64 15.97 14.99
CA ALA A 142 -1.73 15.62 14.11
C ALA A 142 -1.52 16.21 12.71
N LEU A 143 -1.16 17.49 12.63
CA LEU A 143 -0.91 18.17 11.35
C LEU A 143 0.28 17.55 10.60
N LEU A 144 1.39 17.27 11.30
CA LEU A 144 2.57 16.64 10.71
C LEU A 144 2.26 15.23 10.21
N MET A 145 1.57 14.41 11.00
CA MET A 145 1.17 13.07 10.61
C MET A 145 0.20 13.09 9.44
N LEU A 146 -0.75 14.04 9.42
CA LEU A 146 -1.70 14.19 8.33
C LEU A 146 -0.99 14.64 7.05
N ALA A 147 -0.17 15.69 7.12
CA ALA A 147 0.58 16.20 5.99
C ALA A 147 1.54 15.16 5.43
N SER A 148 2.13 14.30 6.25
CA SER A 148 3.05 13.27 5.75
C SER A 148 2.36 11.98 5.29
N ASN A 149 1.05 11.83 5.44
CA ASN A 149 0.36 10.55 5.24
C ASN A 149 0.26 10.15 3.76
N PRO A 150 0.89 9.04 3.32
CA PRO A 150 0.87 8.63 1.92
C PRO A 150 -0.51 8.27 1.37
N LEU A 151 -1.43 7.78 2.22
CA LEU A 151 -2.79 7.44 1.78
C LEU A 151 -3.55 8.67 1.32
N LEU A 152 -3.32 9.82 1.95
CA LEU A 152 -3.98 11.06 1.53
C LEU A 152 -3.49 11.49 0.16
N TYR A 153 -2.18 11.44 -0.10
CA TYR A 153 -1.64 11.74 -1.42
C TYR A 153 -2.14 10.78 -2.51
N GLY A 154 -2.19 9.47 -2.22
CA GLY A 154 -2.69 8.47 -3.16
C GLY A 154 -4.18 8.65 -3.49
N VAL A 155 -5.00 8.96 -2.48
CA VAL A 155 -6.44 9.23 -2.67
C VAL A 155 -6.65 10.55 -3.40
N THR A 156 -5.90 11.61 -3.10
CA THR A 156 -6.05 12.90 -3.78
C THR A 156 -5.61 12.83 -5.24
N GLN A 157 -4.51 12.14 -5.57
CA GLN A 157 -4.06 12.00 -6.96
C GLN A 157 -5.04 11.18 -7.80
N ARG A 158 -5.60 10.08 -7.26
CA ARG A 158 -6.61 9.30 -7.98
C ARG A 158 -7.98 9.94 -8.02
N GLY A 159 -8.39 10.62 -6.95
CA GLY A 159 -9.61 11.42 -6.94
C GLY A 159 -9.52 12.55 -7.98
N ALA A 160 -8.36 13.20 -8.09
CA ALA A 160 -8.11 14.17 -9.15
C ALA A 160 -8.18 13.51 -10.54
N ALA A 161 -7.52 12.37 -10.74
CA ALA A 161 -7.56 11.63 -12.00
C ALA A 161 -8.98 11.19 -12.41
N ILE A 162 -9.80 10.71 -11.48
CA ILE A 162 -11.20 10.30 -11.74
C ILE A 162 -12.08 11.50 -12.10
N VAL A 163 -11.77 12.69 -11.57
CA VAL A 163 -12.52 13.93 -11.88
C VAL A 163 -12.01 14.60 -13.16
N THR A 164 -10.75 14.37 -13.56
CA THR A 164 -10.18 14.93 -14.80
C THR A 164 -10.31 14.02 -16.01
N ASP A 165 -10.23 12.71 -15.82
CA ASP A 165 -10.53 11.71 -16.85
C ASP A 165 -11.98 11.28 -16.65
N ASP A 166 -12.89 12.03 -17.28
CA ASP A 166 -14.21 11.50 -17.58
C ASP A 166 -13.95 10.15 -18.26
N GLY A 167 -14.43 9.03 -17.71
CA GLY A 167 -14.18 7.67 -18.19
C GLY A 167 -14.50 7.41 -19.68
N ALA A 168 -15.00 8.44 -20.37
CA ALA A 168 -15.09 8.62 -21.81
C ALA A 168 -13.76 9.00 -22.51
N TRP A 169 -12.58 8.98 -21.86
CA TRP A 169 -11.31 9.21 -22.56
C TRP A 169 -11.13 8.26 -23.75
N LEU A 170 -11.43 6.98 -23.53
CA LEU A 170 -11.40 5.98 -24.60
C LEU A 170 -12.45 6.28 -25.67
N ASP A 171 -13.68 6.63 -25.28
CA ASP A 171 -14.76 6.97 -26.21
C ASP A 171 -14.45 8.21 -27.07
N ARG A 172 -13.67 9.17 -26.56
CA ARG A 172 -13.24 10.36 -27.31
C ARG A 172 -12.11 10.07 -28.31
N GLN A 173 -11.25 9.11 -27.99
CA GLN A 173 -10.11 8.73 -28.84
C GLN A 173 -10.45 7.55 -29.77
N TYR A 174 -11.50 6.81 -29.46
CA TYR A 174 -11.99 5.71 -30.27
C TYR A 174 -12.72 6.27 -31.49
N VAL A 175 -12.00 6.31 -32.60
CA VAL A 175 -12.62 6.46 -33.91
C VAL A 175 -12.96 5.06 -34.39
N GLU A 176 -14.26 4.77 -34.47
CA GLU A 176 -14.71 3.50 -35.05
C GLU A 176 -14.13 3.37 -36.46
N PRO A 177 -13.35 2.31 -36.75
CA PRO A 177 -12.70 2.17 -38.04
C PRO A 177 -13.77 2.01 -39.12
N MET A 178 -13.83 2.99 -40.02
CA MET A 178 -14.71 2.92 -41.18
C MET A 178 -14.11 1.92 -42.17
N ILE A 179 -14.79 0.79 -42.37
CA ILE A 179 -14.40 -0.21 -43.36
C ILE A 179 -14.73 0.36 -44.74
N LEU A 180 -13.72 0.94 -45.41
CA LEU A 180 -13.87 1.59 -46.72
C LEU A 180 -14.12 0.60 -47.85
N ASP A 181 -13.67 -0.64 -47.68
CA ASP A 181 -13.79 -1.69 -48.70
C ASP A 181 -13.97 -3.04 -47.99
N ALA A 182 -15.23 -3.45 -47.83
CA ALA A 182 -15.57 -4.75 -47.26
C ALA A 182 -15.70 -5.75 -48.40
N ARG A 183 -14.93 -6.84 -48.35
CA ARG A 183 -15.05 -7.95 -49.31
C ARG A 183 -16.49 -8.48 -49.26
N GLU A 184 -17.10 -8.72 -50.43
CA GLU A 184 -18.48 -9.25 -50.52
C GLU A 184 -18.66 -10.62 -49.84
N ASP A 185 -17.58 -11.40 -49.74
CA ASP A 185 -17.53 -12.67 -49.01
C ASP A 185 -16.30 -12.70 -48.08
N PRO A 186 -16.42 -12.17 -46.85
CA PRO A 186 -15.32 -12.18 -45.89
C PRO A 186 -15.11 -13.60 -45.34
N PRO A 187 -13.85 -14.04 -45.18
CA PRO A 187 -13.60 -15.31 -44.51
C PRO A 187 -14.07 -15.22 -43.04
N ASN A 188 -14.53 -16.34 -42.49
CA ASN A 188 -14.82 -16.42 -41.06
C ASN A 188 -13.55 -16.16 -40.25
N LEU A 189 -13.60 -15.18 -39.34
CA LEU A 189 -12.50 -14.86 -38.44
C LEU A 189 -12.74 -15.55 -37.09
N LEU A 190 -11.81 -16.42 -36.69
CA LEU A 190 -11.74 -16.96 -35.33
C LEU A 190 -10.61 -16.26 -34.59
N LEU A 191 -10.96 -15.45 -33.59
CA LEU A 191 -9.99 -14.85 -32.67
C LEU A 191 -9.93 -15.68 -31.39
N LEU A 192 -8.79 -16.31 -31.13
CA LEU A 192 -8.54 -17.07 -29.92
C LEU A 192 -7.53 -16.31 -29.05
N TYR A 193 -8.04 -15.65 -28.00
CA TYR A 193 -7.19 -15.00 -27.00
C TYR A 193 -6.78 -16.03 -25.95
N LEU A 194 -5.46 -16.25 -25.81
CA LEU A 194 -4.90 -17.16 -24.83
C LEU A 194 -4.34 -16.35 -23.67
N GLU A 195 -5.07 -16.30 -22.56
CA GLU A 195 -4.67 -15.55 -21.37
C GLU A 195 -3.47 -16.23 -20.68
N SER A 196 -2.49 -15.45 -20.25
CA SER A 196 -1.33 -15.91 -19.44
C SER A 196 -0.49 -17.03 -20.06
N VAL A 197 -0.49 -17.15 -21.38
CA VAL A 197 0.41 -18.03 -22.13
C VAL A 197 1.79 -17.36 -22.23
N GLU A 198 2.80 -18.02 -21.67
CA GLU A 198 4.20 -17.60 -21.75
C GLU A 198 5.01 -18.55 -22.62
N ARG A 199 5.97 -18.01 -23.38
CA ARG A 199 6.87 -18.81 -24.23
C ARG A 199 7.71 -19.82 -23.43
N THR A 200 7.93 -19.56 -22.14
CA THR A 200 8.63 -20.47 -21.22
C THR A 200 7.95 -21.83 -21.11
N TYR A 201 6.65 -21.91 -21.35
CA TYR A 201 5.90 -23.17 -21.35
C TYR A 201 6.11 -24.01 -22.63
N ALA A 202 6.77 -23.46 -23.66
CA ALA A 202 7.21 -24.21 -24.83
C ALA A 202 8.51 -25.02 -24.59
N ASP A 203 9.13 -24.88 -23.41
CA ASP A 203 10.30 -25.67 -23.02
C ASP A 203 9.91 -27.14 -22.78
N ARG A 204 10.24 -28.00 -23.76
CA ARG A 204 9.91 -29.43 -23.72
C ARG A 204 10.60 -30.20 -22.60
N GLU A 205 11.74 -29.73 -22.10
CA GLU A 205 12.42 -30.40 -20.98
C GLU A 205 11.65 -30.23 -19.67
N ARG A 206 10.97 -29.10 -19.50
CA ARG A 206 10.21 -28.77 -18.29
C ARG A 206 8.72 -29.07 -18.39
N PHE A 207 8.15 -28.90 -19.57
CA PHE A 207 6.70 -28.91 -19.77
C PHE A 207 6.23 -29.93 -20.83
N GLY A 208 7.15 -30.73 -21.39
CA GLY A 208 6.83 -31.73 -22.41
C GLY A 208 6.19 -31.10 -23.65
N ASP A 209 5.18 -31.77 -24.21
CA ASP A 209 4.53 -31.36 -25.46
C ASP A 209 3.34 -30.41 -25.25
N ALA A 210 3.32 -29.63 -24.15
CA ALA A 210 2.21 -28.76 -23.78
C ALA A 210 1.80 -27.74 -24.87
N TYR A 211 2.74 -27.37 -25.75
CA TYR A 211 2.53 -26.40 -26.83
C TYR A 211 2.43 -27.04 -28.22
N ALA A 212 2.45 -28.38 -28.32
CA ALA A 212 2.50 -29.07 -29.61
C ALA A 212 1.33 -28.70 -30.54
N ASP A 213 0.12 -28.54 -30.00
CA ASP A 213 -1.06 -28.15 -30.79
C ASP A 213 -0.96 -26.68 -31.25
N LEU A 214 -0.39 -25.80 -30.43
CA LEU A 214 -0.17 -24.38 -30.79
C LEU A 214 0.94 -24.25 -31.84
N ASP A 215 2.00 -25.05 -31.72
CA ASP A 215 3.08 -25.13 -32.69
C ASP A 215 2.55 -25.64 -34.04
N ALA A 216 1.70 -26.66 -34.05
CA ALA A 216 1.07 -27.20 -35.26
C ALA A 216 0.16 -26.19 -35.97
N ILE A 217 -0.52 -25.30 -35.21
CA ILE A 217 -1.27 -24.17 -35.77
C ILE A 217 -0.30 -23.16 -36.41
N GLY A 218 0.85 -22.92 -35.78
CA GLY A 218 1.90 -22.03 -36.29
C GLY A 218 2.55 -22.52 -37.58
N GLU A 219 2.66 -23.84 -37.80
CA GLU A 219 3.29 -24.42 -39.00
C GLU A 219 2.60 -24.01 -40.31
N ASN A 220 1.29 -23.80 -40.28
CA ASN A 220 0.49 -23.41 -41.45
C ASN A 220 0.08 -21.93 -41.42
N GLY A 221 0.61 -21.16 -40.47
CA GLY A 221 0.22 -19.79 -40.19
C GLY A 221 1.40 -18.81 -40.20
N LEU A 222 1.06 -17.52 -40.15
CA LEU A 222 2.04 -16.46 -39.92
C LEU A 222 2.26 -16.33 -38.41
N VAL A 223 3.42 -16.77 -37.94
CA VAL A 223 3.84 -16.61 -36.54
C VAL A 223 4.67 -15.33 -36.42
N TYR A 224 4.21 -14.40 -35.58
CA TYR A 224 4.94 -13.18 -35.28
C TYR A 224 5.75 -13.37 -33.99
N GLU A 225 7.07 -13.41 -34.10
CA GLU A 225 7.96 -13.31 -32.94
C GLU A 225 8.08 -11.83 -32.54
N ALA A 226 7.29 -11.39 -31.57
CA ALA A 226 7.35 -10.01 -31.12
C ALA A 226 8.71 -9.70 -30.45
N SER A 227 9.36 -8.66 -30.98
CA SER A 227 10.57 -8.03 -30.49
C SER A 227 10.52 -7.70 -29.00
N THR A 228 11.66 -7.85 -28.32
CA THR A 228 11.90 -7.44 -26.94
C THR A 228 11.34 -6.04 -26.67
N ARG A 229 10.55 -5.90 -25.61
CA ARG A 229 10.07 -4.61 -25.11
C ARG A 229 11.26 -3.74 -24.70
N SER A 230 11.82 -2.96 -25.63
CA SER A 230 12.75 -1.89 -25.29
C SER A 230 11.93 -0.70 -24.77
N THR A 231 12.17 -0.31 -23.52
CA THR A 231 11.58 0.87 -22.87
C THR A 231 12.27 2.18 -23.29
N THR A 232 12.75 2.27 -24.53
CA THR A 232 13.39 3.47 -25.07
C THR A 232 12.40 4.22 -25.97
N PRO A 233 12.22 5.55 -25.81
CA PRO A 233 11.26 6.29 -26.62
C PRO A 233 11.68 6.26 -28.09
N ALA A 234 10.78 5.82 -28.96
CA ALA A 234 10.97 5.87 -30.40
C ALA A 234 11.11 7.34 -30.85
N GLY A 235 12.24 7.65 -31.49
CA GLY A 235 12.46 8.92 -32.19
C GLY A 235 11.53 9.08 -33.39
N PRO A 236 11.41 10.29 -33.95
CA PRO A 236 10.37 10.62 -34.91
C PRO A 236 10.63 9.96 -36.27
N TRP A 237 9.60 9.33 -36.81
CA TRP A 237 9.55 8.78 -38.15
C TRP A 237 9.69 9.90 -39.19
N ARG A 238 10.58 9.71 -40.18
CA ARG A 238 10.60 10.50 -41.42
C ARG A 238 10.02 9.66 -42.55
N ALA A 239 9.22 10.35 -43.37
CA ALA A 239 8.42 9.85 -44.50
C ALA A 239 9.22 9.11 -45.57
#